data_AF-A0A1H4E3H7-F1
#
_entry.id   AF-A0A1H4E3H7-F1
#
_cell.length_a   1.000
_cell.length_b   1.000
_cell.length_c   1.000
_cell.angle_alpha   90.00
_cell.angle_beta   90.00
_cell.angle_gamma   90.00
#
_symmetry.space_group_name_H-M   'P 1'
#
loop_
_entity.id
_entity.type
_entity.pdbx_description
1 polymer ?
#
loop_
_entity_poly.entity_id
_entity_poly.type
_entity_poly.pdbx_seq_one_letter_code
_entity_poly.pdbx_strand_id
1 'polypeptide(L)'
;MDKKLEQLFYAALGGALAVKEKIESSNEEIKNWQEKSEEHARTFFDDMSKRGEKEKEQFKGMLKDLLKEIITEMDLATKEDLEKLKQELDK
;
A
#
# COMPACT_ATOMS: atom_id res chain seq x y z
N MET A 1 -41.25 -11.19 1.00
CA MET A 1 -39.95 -11.14 0.27
C MET A 1 -38.96 -12.16 0.82
N ASP A 2 -39.32 -12.84 1.91
CA ASP A 2 -38.43 -13.62 2.77
C ASP A 2 -37.99 -14.95 2.14
N LYS A 3 -38.87 -15.62 1.40
CA LYS A 3 -38.55 -16.89 0.72
C LYS A 3 -37.45 -16.78 -0.34
N LYS A 4 -37.31 -15.63 -1.01
CA LYS A 4 -36.25 -15.44 -2.03
C LYS A 4 -34.88 -15.22 -1.37
N LEU A 5 -34.87 -14.53 -0.22
CA LEU A 5 -33.64 -14.31 0.54
C LEU A 5 -33.16 -15.63 1.17
N GLU A 6 -34.09 -16.44 1.68
CA GLU A 6 -33.83 -17.78 2.18
C GLU A 6 -33.28 -18.70 1.07
N GLN A 7 -33.86 -18.66 -0.13
CA GLN A 7 -33.34 -19.41 -1.28
C GLN A 7 -31.94 -18.94 -1.72
N LEU A 8 -31.68 -17.63 -1.72
CA LEU A 8 -30.36 -17.08 -2.02
C LEU A 8 -29.33 -17.49 -0.95
N PHE A 9 -29.73 -17.50 0.31
CA PHE A 9 -28.89 -17.95 1.42
C PHE A 9 -28.56 -19.43 1.29
N TYR A 10 -29.55 -20.29 1.01
CA TYR A 10 -29.32 -21.71 0.77
C TYR A 10 -28.53 -21.99 -0.50
N ALA A 11 -28.71 -21.21 -1.56
CA ALA A 11 -27.90 -21.32 -2.77
C ALA A 11 -26.45 -20.91 -2.53
N ALA A 12 -26.21 -19.85 -1.77
CA ALA A 12 -24.87 -19.43 -1.38
C ALA A 12 -24.19 -20.47 -0.49
N LEU A 13 -24.90 -21.00 0.51
CA LEU A 13 -24.40 -22.06 1.38
C LEU A 13 -24.15 -23.35 0.59
N GLY A 14 -25.07 -23.76 -0.28
CA GLY A 14 -24.91 -24.94 -1.13
C GLY A 14 -23.74 -24.81 -2.10
N GLY A 15 -23.57 -23.63 -2.71
CA GLY A 15 -22.41 -23.33 -3.56
C GLY A 15 -21.09 -23.35 -2.80
N ALA A 16 -21.04 -22.77 -1.60
CA ALA A 16 -19.84 -22.80 -0.76
C ALA A 16 -19.48 -24.21 -0.31
N LEU A 17 -20.47 -25.03 0.06
CA LEU A 17 -20.28 -26.44 0.43
C LEU A 17 -19.80 -27.26 -0.76
N ALA A 18 -20.36 -27.07 -1.95
CA ALA A 18 -19.93 -27.77 -3.16
C ALA A 18 -18.48 -27.40 -3.56
N VAL A 19 -18.09 -26.14 -3.40
CA VAL A 19 -16.70 -25.70 -3.59
C VAL A 19 -15.77 -26.38 -2.57
N LYS A 20 -16.18 -26.43 -1.30
CA LYS A 20 -15.42 -27.10 -0.24
C LYS A 20 -15.24 -28.60 -0.53
N GLU A 21 -16.31 -29.31 -0.91
CA GLU A 21 -16.25 -30.73 -1.27
C GLU A 21 -15.35 -30.97 -2.49
N LYS A 22 -15.42 -30.12 -3.52
CA LYS A 22 -14.56 -30.24 -4.70
C LYS A 22 -13.08 -30.10 -4.32
N ILE A 23 -12.77 -29.11 -3.48
CA ILE A 23 -11.43 -28.89 -2.93
C ILE A 23 -11.00 -30.14 -2.15
N GLU A 24 -11.78 -30.61 -1.18
CA GLU A 24 -11.46 -31.79 -0.34
C GLU A 24 -11.31 -33.09 -1.15
N SER A 25 -12.10 -33.28 -2.22
CA SER A 25 -12.05 -34.48 -3.07
C SER A 25 -10.85 -34.47 -4.03
N SER A 26 -10.34 -33.30 -4.40
CA SER A 26 -9.21 -33.12 -5.29
C SER A 26 -7.91 -32.85 -4.50
N ASN A 27 -7.38 -33.88 -3.84
CA ASN A 27 -6.14 -33.79 -3.06
C ASN A 27 -4.94 -33.19 -3.83
N GLU A 28 -4.84 -33.43 -5.14
CA GLU A 28 -3.80 -32.85 -6.01
C GLU A 28 -4.05 -31.37 -6.32
N GLU A 29 -5.32 -30.93 -6.44
CA GLU A 29 -5.66 -29.52 -6.65
C GLU A 29 -5.38 -28.71 -5.39
N ILE A 30 -5.68 -29.23 -4.18
CA ILE A 30 -5.33 -28.58 -2.91
C ILE A 30 -3.83 -28.34 -2.82
N LYS A 31 -3.03 -29.38 -3.08
CA LYS A 31 -1.58 -29.30 -2.92
C LYS A 31 -0.98 -28.28 -3.89
N ASN A 32 -1.40 -28.32 -5.16
CA ASN A 32 -1.00 -27.33 -6.16
C ASN A 32 -1.46 -25.91 -5.81
N TRP A 33 -2.65 -25.74 -5.24
CA TRP A 33 -3.18 -24.43 -4.85
C TRP A 33 -2.46 -23.87 -3.62
N GLN A 34 -2.11 -24.73 -2.67
CA GLN A 34 -1.34 -24.38 -1.47
C GLN A 34 0.10 -23.97 -1.82
N GLU A 35 0.79 -24.75 -2.66
CA GLU A 35 2.15 -24.42 -3.13
C GLU A 35 2.15 -23.09 -3.90
N LYS A 36 1.20 -22.88 -4.81
CA LYS A 36 1.06 -21.61 -5.54
C LYS A 36 0.70 -20.44 -4.62
N SER A 37 -0.17 -20.64 -3.64
CA SER A 37 -0.59 -19.59 -2.72
C SER A 37 0.56 -19.10 -1.85
N GLU A 38 1.46 -19.99 -1.40
CA GLU A 38 2.61 -19.60 -0.59
C GLU A 38 3.64 -18.81 -1.42
N GLU A 39 3.90 -19.24 -2.65
CA GLU A 39 4.80 -18.53 -3.57
C GLU A 39 4.26 -17.13 -3.90
N HIS A 40 2.98 -17.02 -4.28
CA HIS A 40 2.35 -15.74 -4.59
C HIS A 40 2.33 -14.78 -3.40
N ALA A 41 2.10 -15.28 -2.19
CA ALA A 41 2.13 -14.45 -0.99
C ALA A 41 3.51 -13.84 -0.75
N ARG A 42 4.59 -14.62 -0.89
CA ARG A 42 5.96 -14.12 -0.73
C ARG A 42 6.30 -13.07 -1.78
N THR A 43 6.01 -13.33 -3.05
CA THR A 43 6.28 -12.36 -4.14
C THR A 43 5.48 -11.08 -3.96
N PHE A 44 4.22 -11.17 -3.50
CA PHE A 44 3.39 -10.00 -3.23
C PHE A 44 3.94 -9.13 -2.10
N PHE A 45 4.38 -9.73 -1.00
CA PHE A 45 5.02 -9.00 0.10
C PHE A 45 6.33 -8.33 -0.32
N ASP A 46 7.12 -9.01 -1.15
CA ASP A 46 8.40 -8.50 -1.64
C ASP A 46 8.20 -7.32 -2.61
N ASP A 47 7.22 -7.42 -3.52
CA ASP A 47 6.86 -6.35 -4.45
C ASP A 47 6.22 -5.14 -3.73
N MET A 48 5.37 -5.39 -2.73
CA MET A 48 4.81 -4.34 -1.87
C MET A 48 5.89 -3.60 -1.09
N SER A 49 6.87 -4.33 -0.53
CA SER A 49 7.98 -3.72 0.21
C SER A 49 8.85 -2.84 -0.70
N LYS A 50 9.23 -3.35 -1.89
CA LYS A 50 10.01 -2.59 -2.88
C LYS A 50 9.29 -1.36 -3.40
N ARG A 51 7.98 -1.47 -3.67
CA ARG A 51 7.14 -0.33 -4.08
C ARG A 51 7.03 0.70 -2.97
N GLY A 52 6.82 0.25 -1.72
CA GLY A 52 6.71 1.12 -0.56
C GLY A 52 7.98 1.92 -0.28
N GLU A 53 9.16 1.31 -0.43
CA GLU A 53 10.44 2.04 -0.29
C GLU A 53 10.60 3.13 -1.36
N LYS A 54 10.31 2.81 -2.62
CA LYS A 54 10.40 3.77 -3.73
C LYS A 54 9.41 4.92 -3.58
N GLU A 55 8.16 4.63 -3.23
CA GLU A 55 7.13 5.66 -3.00
C GLU A 55 7.50 6.56 -1.81
N LYS A 56 8.08 5.99 -0.74
CA LYS A 56 8.54 6.76 0.42
C LYS A 56 9.64 7.75 0.06
N GLU A 57 10.61 7.35 -0.77
CA GLU A 57 11.65 8.27 -1.23
C GLU A 57 11.08 9.39 -2.11
N GLN A 58 10.19 9.05 -3.05
CA GLN A 58 9.53 10.03 -3.91
C GLN A 58 8.68 11.03 -3.10
N PHE A 59 7.92 10.53 -2.12
CA PHE A 59 7.13 11.36 -1.20
C PHE A 59 8.01 12.30 -0.38
N LYS A 60 9.13 11.80 0.15
CA LYS A 60 10.09 12.63 0.89
C LYS A 60 10.72 13.72 0.01
N GLY A 61 10.96 13.42 -1.27
CA GLY A 61 11.39 14.40 -2.26
C GLY A 61 10.35 15.50 -2.47
N MET A 62 9.13 15.10 -2.83
CA MET A 62 8.00 16.02 -3.02
C MET A 62 7.75 16.92 -1.80
N LEU A 63 7.79 16.35 -0.59
CA LEU A 63 7.60 17.13 0.63
C LEU A 63 8.72 18.16 0.85
N LYS A 64 9.98 17.80 0.56
CA LYS A 64 11.10 18.74 0.66
C LYS A 64 10.96 19.88 -0.35
N ASP A 65 10.53 19.57 -1.56
CA ASP A 65 10.38 20.57 -2.62
C ASP A 65 9.23 21.51 -2.30
N LEU A 66 8.08 20.99 -1.84
CA LEU A 66 6.96 21.81 -1.37
C LEU A 66 7.37 22.74 -0.22
N LEU A 67 8.15 22.26 0.74
CA LEU A 67 8.64 23.09 1.84
C LEU A 67 9.59 24.20 1.36
N LYS A 68 10.45 23.91 0.38
CA LYS A 68 11.32 24.93 -0.23
C LYS A 68 10.50 25.97 -0.98
N GLU A 69 9.52 25.54 -1.78
CA GLU A 69 8.61 26.44 -2.50
C GLU A 69 7.89 27.35 -1.52
N ILE A 70 7.31 26.82 -0.43
CA ILE A 70 6.64 27.63 0.60
C ILE A 70 7.61 28.64 1.24
N ILE A 71 8.84 28.23 1.57
CA ILE A 71 9.85 29.13 2.14
C ILE A 71 10.16 30.28 1.18
N THR A 72 10.30 29.99 -0.12
CA THR A 72 10.55 31.00 -1.15
C THR A 72 9.33 31.88 -1.43
N GLU A 73 8.13 31.32 -1.53
CA GLU A 73 6.88 32.06 -1.77
C GLU A 73 6.52 32.99 -0.61
N MET A 74 6.78 32.55 0.63
CA MET A 74 6.55 33.36 1.83
C MET A 74 7.70 34.35 2.12
N ASP A 75 8.71 34.42 1.26
CA ASP A 75 9.90 35.27 1.39
C ASP A 75 10.59 35.14 2.77
N LEU A 76 10.60 33.90 3.28
CA LEU A 76 11.13 33.60 4.61
C LEU A 76 12.67 33.58 4.55
N ALA A 77 13.31 34.41 5.38
CA ALA A 77 14.76 34.45 5.50
C ALA A 77 15.32 33.08 5.89
N THR A 78 16.23 32.56 5.07
CA THR A 78 16.92 31.31 5.37
C THR A 78 18.01 31.54 6.41
N LYS A 79 18.56 30.44 6.96
CA LYS A 79 19.68 30.53 7.90
C LYS A 79 20.90 31.22 7.28
N GLU A 80 21.13 31.02 5.98
CA GLU A 80 22.22 31.65 5.23
C GLU A 80 22.03 33.16 5.11
N ASP A 81 20.79 33.60 4.90
CA ASP A 81 20.45 35.03 4.87
C ASP A 81 20.68 35.70 6.22
N LEU A 82 20.34 35.00 7.32
CA LEU A 82 20.60 35.48 8.68
C LEU A 82 22.10 35.53 9.00
N GLU A 83 22.90 34.59 8.51
CA GLU A 83 24.36 34.61 8.70
C GLU A 83 25.02 35.74 7.90
N LYS A 84 24.60 35.99 6.66
CA LYS A 84 25.04 37.17 5.88
C LYS A 84 24.68 38.46 6.59
N LEU A 85 23.45 38.58 7.09
CA LEU A 85 23.00 39.77 7.82
C LEU A 85 23.88 40.03 9.07
N LYS A 86 24.25 38.99 9.81
CA LYS A 86 25.15 39.14 10.96
C LYS A 86 26.54 39.63 10.55
N GLN A 87 27.10 39.09 9.47
CA GLN A 87 28.42 39.51 8.98
C GLN A 87 28.43 40.95 8.45
N GLU A 88 27.31 41.43 7.90
CA GLU A 88 27.15 42.82 7.48
C GLU A 88 26.96 43.78 8.66
N LEU A 89 26.29 43.34 9.73
CA LEU A 89 26.11 44.12 10.96
C LEU A 89 27.35 44.18 11.87
N ASP A 90 28.22 43.17 11.79
CA ASP A 90 29.50 43.11 12.52
C ASP A 90 30.64 43.87 11.80
N LYS A 91 30.37 44.47 10.63
CA LYS A 91 31.30 45.37 9.91
C LYS A 91 31.04 46.84 10.23
#